data_AF-A0A0F9ALJ8-F1
#
_entry.id   AF-A0A0F9ALJ8-F1
#
_cell.length_a   1.000
_cell.length_b   1.000
_cell.length_c   1.000
_cell.angle_alpha   90.00
_cell.angle_beta   90.00
_cell.angle_gamma   90.00
#
_symmetry.space_group_name_H-M   'P 1'
#
loop_
_entity.id
_entity.type
_entity.pdbx_description
1 polymer ?
#
loop_
_entity_poly.entity_id
_entity_poly.type
_entity_poly.pdbx_seq_one_letter_code
_entity_poly.pdbx_strand_id
1 'polypeptide(L)' 'VQKASRLAKGGDAVVLSPACASFDMFRDFEERGIKFKEAVKAL' A
#
# COMPACT_ATOMS: atom_id res chain seq x y z
N VAL A 1 -2.01 4.28 -3.08
CA VAL A 1 -0.61 4.80 -3.01
C VAL A 1 -0.44 6.19 -3.61
N GLN A 2 -0.94 6.47 -4.83
CA GLN A 2 -0.78 7.78 -5.49
C GLN A 2 -1.19 8.99 -4.62
N LYS A 3 -2.35 8.91 -3.95
CA LYS A 3 -2.80 9.97 -3.04
C LYS A 3 -1.81 10.22 -1.89
N ALA A 4 -1.29 9.17 -1.27
CA ALA A 4 -0.31 9.28 -0.20
C ALA A 4 1.03 9.85 -0.71
N SER A 5 1.49 9.39 -1.87
CA SER A 5 2.72 9.90 -2.50
C SER A 5 2.65 11.39 -2.84
N ARG A 6 1.49 11.90 -3.30
CA ARG A 6 1.31 13.34 -3.56
C ARG A 6 1.28 14.20 -2.30
N LEU A 7 0.94 13.61 -1.14
CA LEU A 7 0.83 14.34 0.13
C LEU A 7 2.11 14.28 0.96
N ALA A 8 2.88 13.19 0.82
CA ALA A 8 4.14 12.99 1.52
C ALA A 8 5.20 13.99 1.08
N LYS A 9 6.02 14.44 2.02
CA LYS A 9 7.16 15.34 1.80
C LYS A 9 8.48 14.62 2.06
N GLY A 10 9.59 15.27 1.72
CA GLY A 10 10.92 14.76 2.06
C GLY A 10 11.05 14.52 3.56
N GLY A 11 11.37 13.29 3.94
CA GLY A 11 11.46 12.85 5.35
C GLY A 11 10.25 12.06 5.85
N ASP A 12 9.13 12.05 5.13
CA ASP A 12 7.94 11.27 5.51
C ASP A 12 8.08 9.79 5.10
N ALA A 13 7.39 8.91 5.83
CA ALA A 13 7.24 7.50 5.49
C ALA A 13 5.77 7.16 5.21
N VAL A 14 5.53 6.45 4.10
CA VAL A 14 4.20 5.91 3.77
C VAL A 14 4.20 4.41 4.07
N VAL A 15 3.35 3.98 5.01
CA VAL A 15 3.25 2.58 5.45
C VAL A 15 1.88 1.99 5.09
N LEU A 16 1.88 0.73 4.64
CA LEU A 16 0.67 -0.07 4.54
C LEU A 16 0.45 -0.84 5.85
N SER A 17 -0.48 -0.37 6.69
CA SER A 17 -0.87 -1.04 7.94
C SER A 17 -2.40 -1.03 8.11
N PRO A 18 -3.13 -1.97 7.49
CA PRO A 18 -4.58 -1.93 7.42
C PRO A 18 -5.30 -2.44 8.68
N ALA A 19 -4.58 -3.01 9.67
CA ALA A 19 -5.11 -3.59 10.92
C ALA A 19 -6.22 -4.66 10.78
N CYS A 20 -6.55 -5.08 9.55
CA CYS A 20 -7.64 -6.00 9.23
C CYS A 20 -7.20 -7.11 8.28
N ALA A 21 -7.95 -8.22 8.27
CA ALA A 21 -7.86 -9.28 7.27
C ALA A 21 -8.09 -8.72 5.86
N SER A 22 -7.61 -9.41 4.83
CA SER A 22 -7.65 -8.96 3.44
C SER A 22 -8.67 -9.67 2.55
N PHE A 23 -9.40 -10.65 3.11
CA PHE A 23 -10.26 -11.57 2.36
C PHE A 23 -11.50 -10.93 1.72
N ASP A 24 -11.78 -9.68 2.06
CA ASP A 24 -12.84 -8.86 1.47
C ASP A 24 -12.51 -8.43 0.03
N MET A 25 -11.22 -8.20 -0.27
CA MET A 25 -10.76 -7.65 -1.55
C MET A 25 -9.61 -8.42 -2.19
N PHE A 26 -8.95 -9.32 -1.44
CA PHE A 26 -7.77 -10.06 -1.86
C PHE A 26 -7.87 -11.52 -1.41
N ARG A 27 -7.13 -12.40 -2.07
CA ARG A 27 -7.01 -13.81 -1.68
C ARG A 27 -6.40 -13.99 -0.30
N ASP A 28 -5.36 -13.21 0.00
CA ASP A 28 -4.57 -13.30 1.24
C ASP A 28 -3.84 -11.98 1.51
N PHE A 29 -3.04 -11.92 2.58
CA PHE A 29 -2.36 -10.68 2.96
C PHE A 29 -1.14 -10.42 2.06
N GLU A 30 -0.54 -11.48 1.51
CA GLU A 30 0.58 -11.44 0.59
C GLU A 30 0.17 -10.76 -0.72
N GLU A 31 -0.95 -11.14 -1.32
CA GLU A 31 -1.46 -10.52 -2.55
C GLU A 31 -1.68 -9.02 -2.34
N ARG A 32 -2.30 -8.61 -1.23
CA ARG A 32 -2.46 -7.19 -0.87
C ARG A 32 -1.11 -6.47 -0.78
N GLY A 33 -0.10 -7.12 -0.19
CA GLY A 33 1.25 -6.60 -0.10
C GLY A 33 1.97 -6.50 -1.45
N ILE A 34 1.80 -7.49 -2.32
CA ILE A 34 2.34 -7.50 -3.68
C ILE A 34 1.74 -6.35 -4.48
N LYS A 35 0.41 -6.18 -4.42
CA LYS A 35 -0.29 -5.08 -5.10
C LYS A 35 0.18 -3.72 -4.62
N PHE A 36 0.45 -3.56 -3.33
CA PHE A 36 1.06 -2.33 -2.81
C PHE A 36 2.47 -2.09 -3.38
N LYS A 37 3.34 -3.11 -3.40
CA LYS A 37 4.69 -3.02 -3.98
C LYS A 37 4.65 -2.68 -5.47
N GLU A 38 3.79 -3.33 -6.24
CA GLU A 38 3.56 -3.04 -7.66
C GLU A 38 3.13 -1.58 -7.85
N ALA A 39 2.16 -1.13 -7.07
CA ALA A 39 1.64 0.22 -7.18
C ALA A 39 2.68 1.27 -6.75
N VAL A 40 3.58 0.97 -5.80
CA VAL A 40 4.71 1.85 -5.44
C VAL A 40 5.76 1.90 -6.55
N LYS A 41 6.09 0.76 -7.19
CA LYS A 41 7.05 0.70 -8.31
C LYS A 41 6.57 1.44 -9.56
N ALA A 42 5.26 1.65 -9.68
CA ALA A 42 4.62 2.34 -10.81
C ALA A 42 4.33 3.83 -10.54
N LEU A 43 4.74 4.37 -9.38
CA LEU A 43 4.68 5.81 -9.08
C LEU A 43 5.78 6.56 -9.84
#